data_AF-A0A7X3SPA5-F1
#
_entry.id   AF-A0A7X3SPA5-F1
#
_cell.length_a   1.000
_cell.length_b   1.000
_cell.length_c   1.000
_cell.angle_alpha   90.00
_cell.angle_beta   90.00
_cell.angle_gamma   90.00
#
_symmetry.space_group_name_H-M   'P 1'
#
loop_
_entity.id
_entity.type
_entity.pdbx_description
1 polymer ?
#
loop_
_entity_poly.entity_id
_entity_poly.type
_entity_poly.pdbx_seq_one_letter_code
_entity_poly.pdbx_strand_id
1 'polypeptide(L)'
;MFGRRWRTLWRLEEGDATVLNCRTLRYALVRPLHELCGLFCFAAALILHFTGTVKAAEAVDVPMGFLSYRSPSPSYGFNPVPEGEGFAGGSLAIRDNNTTGAMIGQRYRLDEAWLDENENPGAKALTFVQDDVRFPVVKLPVSEPLAIAFALEDRSVVPLGMGTQDNRLRGADSVIDTKTPMIVKIGLKMPGLPKEAIEPAGGRLILDDSRVFVALGPAKTVGVVNTDMPEVDKCLLVGQRVWQLALTPDEKLLFATNGNPVDVGSLKVVERISVGRVPWGVAVAPE
;
A
#
# COMPACT_ATOMS: atom_id res chain seq x y z
N MET A 1 18.05 25.44 -8.03
CA MET A 1 17.26 25.64 -6.80
C MET A 1 16.23 24.53 -6.72
N PHE A 2 16.58 23.37 -6.17
CA PHE A 2 15.66 22.24 -6.03
C PHE A 2 15.21 22.15 -4.57
N GLY A 3 14.03 22.70 -4.28
CA GLY A 3 13.38 22.59 -2.97
C GLY A 3 12.90 21.16 -2.73
N ARG A 4 13.43 20.57 -1.65
CA ARG A 4 13.27 19.19 -1.18
C ARG A 4 11.87 18.96 -0.59
N ARG A 5 11.24 17.85 -0.98
CA ARG A 5 10.25 17.08 -0.22
C ARG A 5 9.90 15.83 -1.03
N TRP A 6 10.60 14.74 -0.78
CA TRP A 6 10.22 13.41 -1.23
C TRP A 6 9.33 12.81 -0.14
N ARG A 7 8.01 13.04 -0.24
CA ARG A 7 7.09 12.46 0.72
C ARG A 7 6.96 10.95 0.46
N THR A 8 7.51 10.16 1.37
CA THR A 8 7.21 8.72 1.44
C THR A 8 5.73 8.57 1.78
N LEU A 9 4.95 8.02 0.85
CA LEU A 9 3.49 7.93 0.91
C LEU A 9 3.07 6.72 1.76
N TRP A 10 3.32 6.80 3.08
CA TRP A 10 2.70 5.96 4.12
C TRP A 10 2.61 6.77 5.41
N ARG A 11 1.77 7.80 5.41
CA ARG A 11 1.27 8.44 6.64
C ARG A 11 -0.14 7.90 6.87
N LEU A 12 -0.28 6.92 7.76
CA LEU A 12 -1.55 6.68 8.44
C LEU A 12 -1.81 7.94 9.26
N GLU A 13 -2.81 8.71 8.86
CA GLU A 13 -3.27 9.86 9.63
C GLU A 13 -3.75 9.39 11.01
N GLU A 14 -3.39 10.18 12.02
CA GLU A 14 -3.81 10.03 13.40
C GLU A 14 -5.33 10.01 13.49
N GLY A 15 -5.88 8.88 13.95
CA GLY A 15 -7.27 8.74 14.33
C GLY A 15 -7.32 8.01 15.67
N ASP A 16 -7.49 8.80 16.73
CA ASP A 16 -7.97 8.47 18.07
C ASP A 16 -7.68 7.08 18.66
N ALA A 17 -6.87 7.11 19.73
CA ALA A 17 -6.67 6.02 20.66
C ALA A 17 -8.00 5.47 21.22
N THR A 18 -8.19 4.16 21.17
CA THR A 18 -8.89 3.41 22.22
C THR A 18 -8.32 1.99 22.30
N VAL A 19 -7.26 1.83 23.11
CA VAL A 19 -6.80 0.51 23.54
C VAL A 19 -7.64 0.07 24.73
N LEU A 20 -8.69 -0.71 24.49
CA LEU A 20 -9.32 -1.53 25.52
C LEU A 20 -8.47 -2.79 25.72
N ASN A 21 -7.42 -2.69 26.55
CA ASN A 21 -6.70 -3.87 27.03
C ASN A 21 -7.39 -4.43 28.27
N CYS A 22 -8.14 -5.51 28.05
CA CYS A 22 -8.79 -6.30 29.08
C CYS A 22 -7.78 -7.27 29.73
N ARG A 23 -6.76 -6.79 30.47
CA ARG A 23 -5.95 -7.66 31.36
C ARG A 23 -4.95 -7.01 32.32
N THR A 24 -5.13 -5.78 32.79
CA THR A 24 -4.24 -5.28 33.88
C THR A 24 -4.91 -4.27 34.81
N LEU A 25 -5.87 -4.73 35.62
CA LEU A 25 -6.32 -4.05 36.84
C LEU A 25 -6.57 -5.12 37.92
N ARG A 26 -5.48 -5.78 38.35
CA ARG A 26 -5.39 -6.35 39.70
C ARG A 26 -4.48 -5.41 40.49
N TYR A 27 -4.90 -5.09 41.71
CA TYR A 27 -4.21 -4.30 42.72
C TYR A 27 -4.28 -2.77 42.58
N ALA A 28 -5.40 -2.20 43.00
CA ALA A 28 -5.38 -1.07 43.93
C ALA A 28 -6.75 -0.97 44.63
N LEU A 29 -6.70 -0.77 45.95
CA LEU A 29 -7.81 -0.41 46.85
C LEU A 29 -8.67 -1.58 47.38
N VAL A 30 -8.07 -2.32 48.30
CA VAL A 30 -8.76 -2.99 49.41
C VAL A 30 -8.92 -1.98 50.55
N ARG A 31 -10.15 -1.57 50.88
CA ARG A 31 -10.76 -1.59 52.23
C ARG A 31 -12.06 -0.77 52.30
N PRO A 32 -12.96 -1.09 53.26
CA PRO A 32 -14.39 -1.26 52.99
C PRO A 32 -15.23 -0.12 53.58
N LEU A 33 -16.46 0.04 53.09
CA LEU A 33 -17.55 0.48 53.94
C LEU A 33 -18.80 -0.35 53.62
N HIS A 34 -19.26 -1.03 54.65
CA HIS A 34 -20.45 -1.85 54.73
C HIS A 34 -21.70 -0.95 54.72
N GLU A 35 -22.81 -1.60 54.35
CA GLU A 35 -24.21 -1.18 54.53
C GLU A 35 -24.83 -0.30 53.43
N LEU A 36 -26.10 -0.66 53.13
CA LEU A 36 -27.06 0.02 52.25
C LEU A 36 -26.91 -0.24 50.74
N CYS A 37 -27.39 -1.40 50.29
CA CYS A 37 -28.32 -1.51 49.13
C CYS A 37 -28.66 -2.97 48.77
N GLY A 38 -28.80 -3.84 49.77
CA GLY A 38 -29.52 -5.10 49.60
C GLY A 38 -31.02 -4.84 49.51
N LEU A 39 -31.52 -4.29 48.40
CA LEU A 39 -32.96 -4.19 48.15
C LEU A 39 -33.35 -3.90 46.69
N PHE A 40 -32.66 -4.43 45.68
CA PHE A 40 -33.13 -4.31 44.28
C PHE A 40 -32.88 -5.56 43.40
N CYS A 41 -32.76 -6.74 44.03
CA CYS A 41 -32.59 -8.01 43.31
C CYS A 41 -33.89 -8.84 43.14
N PHE A 42 -35.08 -8.26 43.36
CA PHE A 42 -36.36 -9.00 43.27
C PHE A 42 -37.44 -8.34 42.38
N ALA A 43 -37.02 -7.61 41.34
CA ALA A 43 -37.91 -7.20 40.24
C ALA A 43 -37.43 -7.82 38.91
N ALA A 44 -37.20 -9.13 38.93
CA ALA A 44 -37.09 -9.92 37.73
C ALA A 44 -38.50 -10.37 37.30
N ALA A 45 -38.71 -10.40 35.98
CA ALA A 45 -39.74 -11.16 35.28
C ALA A 45 -41.13 -10.50 35.09
N LEU A 46 -41.19 -9.29 34.52
CA LEU A 46 -42.24 -8.98 33.54
C LEU A 46 -41.85 -7.75 32.70
N ILE A 47 -41.98 -7.85 31.39
CA ILE A 47 -41.88 -6.76 30.40
C ILE A 47 -40.47 -6.24 30.11
N LEU A 48 -39.72 -7.01 29.33
CA LEU A 48 -39.03 -6.48 28.15
C LEU A 48 -38.72 -7.68 27.26
N HIS A 49 -39.66 -7.96 26.35
CA HIS A 49 -39.34 -8.65 25.11
C HIS A 49 -38.34 -7.75 24.39
N PHE A 50 -37.06 -7.90 24.70
CA PHE A 50 -35.99 -7.39 23.87
C PHE A 50 -35.99 -8.29 22.62
N THR A 51 -36.93 -8.03 21.72
CA THR A 51 -36.77 -8.36 20.30
C THR A 51 -35.68 -7.44 19.79
N GLY A 52 -34.44 -7.70 20.23
CA GLY A 52 -33.27 -7.20 19.56
C GLY A 52 -33.28 -7.88 18.20
N THR A 53 -33.86 -7.21 17.20
CA THR A 53 -33.52 -7.49 15.81
C THR A 53 -32.02 -7.27 15.74
N VAL A 54 -31.24 -8.35 15.73
CA VAL A 54 -29.85 -8.29 15.31
C VAL A 54 -29.91 -7.81 13.88
N LYS A 55 -29.70 -6.50 13.69
CA LYS A 55 -29.57 -5.92 12.36
C LYS A 55 -28.40 -6.65 11.72
N ALA A 56 -28.66 -7.43 10.67
CA ALA A 56 -27.61 -8.09 9.93
C ALA A 56 -26.53 -7.04 9.62
N ALA A 57 -25.27 -7.38 9.89
CA ALA A 57 -24.15 -6.49 9.57
C ALA A 57 -24.29 -6.09 8.10
N GLU A 58 -24.43 -4.79 7.85
CA GLU A 58 -24.60 -4.25 6.51
C GLU A 58 -23.35 -4.62 5.72
N ALA A 59 -23.53 -5.26 4.56
CA ALA A 59 -22.40 -5.71 3.77
C ALA A 59 -21.52 -4.51 3.44
N VAL A 60 -20.21 -4.65 3.65
CA VAL A 60 -19.24 -3.62 3.29
C VAL A 60 -19.25 -3.50 1.77
N ASP A 61 -19.77 -2.38 1.27
CA ASP A 61 -19.72 -2.04 -0.14
C ASP A 61 -18.28 -1.70 -0.53
N VAL A 62 -17.76 -2.38 -1.55
CA VAL A 62 -16.43 -2.19 -2.13
C VAL A 62 -16.60 -1.65 -3.55
N PRO A 63 -16.76 -0.33 -3.72
CA PRO A 63 -16.91 0.29 -5.02
C PRO A 63 -15.59 0.26 -5.79
N MET A 64 -15.61 -0.34 -6.97
CA MET A 64 -14.51 -0.37 -7.92
C MET A 64 -14.86 0.41 -9.19
N GLY A 65 -13.86 0.97 -9.86
CA GLY A 65 -14.03 1.68 -11.12
C GLY A 65 -13.33 0.95 -12.26
N PHE A 66 -13.79 1.13 -13.49
CA PHE A 66 -13.10 0.69 -14.69
C PHE A 66 -12.91 1.87 -15.62
N LEU A 67 -11.66 2.15 -15.99
CA LEU A 67 -11.28 3.25 -16.89
C LEU A 67 -10.57 2.70 -18.12
N SER A 68 -11.10 2.98 -19.31
CA SER A 68 -10.49 2.62 -20.59
C SER A 68 -10.85 3.62 -21.67
N TYR A 69 -10.05 3.71 -22.73
CA TYR A 69 -10.48 4.35 -23.95
C TYR A 69 -11.68 3.62 -24.55
N ARG A 70 -12.61 4.39 -25.12
CA ARG A 70 -13.65 3.85 -25.98
C ARG A 70 -12.97 3.25 -27.21
N SER A 71 -13.12 1.95 -27.40
CA SER A 71 -12.56 1.30 -28.59
C SER A 71 -13.26 1.86 -29.83
N PRO A 72 -12.52 2.30 -30.87
CA PRO A 72 -13.16 2.78 -32.10
C PRO A 72 -13.96 1.63 -32.73
N SER A 73 -15.09 1.97 -33.36
CA SER A 73 -15.89 0.98 -34.09
C SER A 73 -14.99 0.19 -35.05
N PRO A 74 -15.14 -1.14 -35.14
CA PRO A 74 -14.20 -1.95 -35.88
C PRO A 74 -14.16 -1.57 -37.37
N SER A 75 -12.99 -1.18 -37.87
CA SER A 75 -12.77 -0.90 -39.28
C SER A 75 -12.52 -2.20 -40.04
N TYR A 76 -13.57 -2.83 -40.60
CA TYR A 76 -13.51 -3.99 -41.51
C TYR A 76 -12.41 -5.05 -41.17
N GLY A 77 -12.13 -5.23 -39.89
CA GLY A 77 -11.13 -6.17 -39.41
C GLY A 77 -11.75 -7.55 -39.35
N PHE A 78 -11.05 -8.57 -39.86
CA PHE A 78 -11.50 -9.97 -39.78
C PHE A 78 -11.59 -10.49 -38.33
N ASN A 79 -11.06 -9.73 -37.36
CA ASN A 79 -11.16 -10.00 -35.93
C ASN A 79 -11.27 -8.67 -35.16
N PRO A 80 -12.46 -8.08 -35.07
CA PRO A 80 -12.67 -6.84 -34.34
C PRO A 80 -12.38 -7.07 -32.85
N VAL A 81 -11.67 -6.14 -32.19
CA VAL A 81 -11.58 -6.15 -30.73
C VAL A 81 -13.00 -5.99 -30.17
N PRO A 82 -13.47 -6.89 -29.28
CA PRO A 82 -14.81 -6.78 -28.73
C PRO A 82 -15.06 -5.45 -28.03
N GLU A 83 -16.24 -4.88 -28.22
CA GLU A 83 -16.69 -3.73 -27.42
C GLU A 83 -16.72 -4.11 -25.93
N GLY A 84 -16.26 -3.22 -25.06
CA GLY A 84 -16.23 -3.49 -23.62
C GLY A 84 -15.13 -4.48 -23.18
N GLU A 85 -14.13 -4.76 -24.02
CA GLU A 85 -13.02 -5.65 -23.66
C GLU A 85 -12.32 -5.16 -22.37
N GLY A 86 -12.25 -6.03 -21.36
CA GLY A 86 -11.78 -5.70 -20.02
C GLY A 86 -12.93 -5.46 -19.05
N PHE A 87 -13.87 -4.56 -19.38
CA PHE A 87 -15.06 -4.31 -18.55
C PHE A 87 -15.95 -5.55 -18.43
N ALA A 88 -16.17 -6.27 -19.54
CA ALA A 88 -16.94 -7.52 -19.53
C ALA A 88 -16.31 -8.59 -18.61
N GLY A 89 -14.97 -8.68 -18.62
CA GLY A 89 -14.22 -9.57 -17.72
C GLY A 89 -14.32 -9.13 -16.26
N GLY A 90 -14.15 -7.82 -16.00
CA GLY A 90 -14.33 -7.24 -14.67
C GLY A 90 -15.74 -7.47 -14.12
N SER A 91 -16.78 -7.27 -14.94
CA SER A 91 -18.18 -7.51 -14.58
C SER A 91 -18.45 -8.97 -14.24
N LEU A 92 -17.83 -9.91 -14.96
CA LEU A 92 -17.89 -11.33 -14.61
C LEU A 92 -17.21 -11.59 -13.26
N ALA A 93 -16.03 -11.01 -13.02
CA ALA A 93 -15.33 -11.13 -11.75
C ALA A 93 -16.12 -10.55 -10.57
N ILE A 94 -16.85 -9.43 -10.75
CA ILE A 94 -17.75 -8.89 -9.72
C ILE A 94 -18.85 -9.89 -9.37
N ARG A 95 -19.50 -10.50 -10.37
CA ARG A 95 -20.57 -11.47 -10.14
C ARG A 95 -20.06 -12.68 -9.36
N ASP A 96 -18.88 -13.17 -9.71
CA ASP A 96 -18.24 -14.28 -9.02
C ASP A 96 -17.84 -13.90 -7.58
N ASN A 97 -17.16 -12.76 -7.42
CA ASN A 97 -16.72 -12.27 -6.12
C ASN A 97 -17.88 -11.91 -5.19
N ASN A 98 -19.04 -11.50 -5.71
CA ASN A 98 -20.22 -11.27 -4.88
C ASN A 98 -20.82 -12.57 -4.32
N THR A 99 -20.59 -13.71 -4.97
CA THR A 99 -21.03 -15.02 -4.46
C THR A 99 -20.27 -15.36 -3.17
N THR A 100 -18.93 -15.19 -3.19
CA THR A 100 -18.08 -15.41 -2.01
C THR A 100 -18.15 -14.25 -1.02
N GLY A 101 -18.23 -13.02 -1.53
CA GLY A 101 -18.34 -11.78 -0.76
C GLY A 101 -19.54 -11.79 0.17
N ALA A 102 -20.67 -12.34 -0.27
CA ALA A 102 -21.84 -12.53 0.57
C ALA A 102 -21.56 -13.35 1.85
N MET A 103 -20.60 -14.29 1.81
CA MET A 103 -20.23 -15.10 2.98
C MET A 103 -19.40 -14.33 4.01
N ILE A 104 -18.65 -13.32 3.56
CA ILE A 104 -17.78 -12.48 4.41
C ILE A 104 -18.35 -11.08 4.65
N GLY A 105 -19.60 -10.84 4.24
CA GLY A 105 -20.27 -9.55 4.40
C GLY A 105 -19.65 -8.45 3.53
N GLN A 106 -19.24 -8.76 2.31
CA GLN A 106 -18.72 -7.80 1.32
C GLN A 106 -19.56 -7.81 0.05
N ARG A 107 -19.77 -6.64 -0.54
CA ARG A 107 -20.42 -6.50 -1.85
C ARG A 107 -19.57 -5.62 -2.76
N TYR A 108 -19.16 -6.18 -3.89
CA TYR A 108 -18.39 -5.48 -4.90
C TYR A 108 -19.31 -4.88 -5.97
N ARG A 109 -18.97 -3.68 -6.42
CA ARG A 109 -19.60 -3.00 -7.56
C ARG A 109 -18.49 -2.56 -8.52
N LEU A 110 -18.80 -2.52 -9.82
CA LEU A 110 -17.89 -1.99 -10.83
C LEU A 110 -18.60 -0.90 -11.63
N ASP A 111 -18.05 0.30 -11.56
CA ASP A 111 -18.53 1.47 -12.28
C ASP A 111 -17.69 1.66 -13.54
N GLU A 112 -18.34 1.75 -14.69
CA GLU A 112 -17.64 2.04 -15.94
C GLU A 112 -17.46 3.55 -16.16
N ALA A 113 -16.25 3.92 -16.59
CA ALA A 113 -15.97 5.21 -17.18
C ALA A 113 -15.16 5.01 -18.46
N TRP A 114 -15.57 5.71 -19.51
CA TRP A 114 -14.93 5.66 -20.81
C TRP A 114 -14.27 7.00 -21.10
N LEU A 115 -13.05 6.94 -21.63
CA LEU A 115 -12.30 8.08 -22.13
C LEU A 115 -12.42 8.19 -23.65
N ASP A 116 -12.67 9.40 -24.14
CA ASP A 116 -12.45 9.74 -25.54
C ASP A 116 -10.98 10.18 -25.77
N GLU A 117 -10.48 10.13 -27.00
CA GLU A 117 -9.05 10.32 -27.34
C GLU A 117 -8.43 11.63 -26.80
N ASN A 118 -9.24 12.67 -26.55
CA ASN A 118 -8.78 13.99 -26.11
C ASN A 118 -9.12 14.30 -24.64
N GLU A 119 -9.76 13.37 -23.92
CA GLU A 119 -10.09 13.58 -22.51
C GLU A 119 -8.87 13.36 -21.62
N ASN A 120 -8.73 14.16 -20.56
CA ASN A 120 -7.65 13.99 -19.59
C ASN A 120 -7.94 12.77 -18.69
N PRO A 121 -7.06 11.74 -18.69
CA PRO A 121 -7.29 10.53 -17.89
C PRO A 121 -7.32 10.78 -16.38
N GLY A 122 -6.49 11.70 -15.87
CA GLY A 122 -6.45 12.05 -14.45
C GLY A 122 -7.73 12.76 -14.00
N ALA A 123 -8.26 13.67 -14.82
CA ALA A 123 -9.53 14.34 -14.54
C ALA A 123 -10.71 13.35 -14.51
N LYS A 124 -10.72 12.38 -15.43
CA LYS A 124 -11.73 11.32 -15.43
C LYS A 124 -11.58 10.38 -14.24
N ALA A 125 -10.34 10.04 -13.85
CA ALA A 125 -10.10 9.23 -12.67
C ALA A 125 -10.53 9.92 -11.36
N LEU A 126 -10.54 11.26 -11.31
CA LEU A 126 -11.07 12.02 -10.17
C LEU A 126 -12.58 11.88 -9.97
N THR A 127 -13.36 11.56 -11.02
CA THR A 127 -14.81 11.35 -10.86
C THR A 127 -15.09 10.11 -10.00
N PHE A 128 -14.28 9.06 -10.12
CA PHE A 128 -14.36 7.90 -9.25
C PHE A 128 -14.20 8.26 -7.77
N VAL A 129 -13.31 9.21 -7.44
CA VAL A 129 -13.14 9.66 -6.06
C VAL A 129 -14.39 10.37 -5.54
N GLN A 130 -15.06 11.15 -6.40
CA GLN A 130 -16.33 11.81 -6.07
C GLN A 130 -17.45 10.78 -5.83
N ASP A 131 -17.42 9.66 -6.57
CA ASP A 131 -18.36 8.55 -6.45
C ASP A 131 -17.97 7.50 -5.38
N ASP A 132 -17.07 7.88 -4.47
CA ASP A 132 -16.56 7.05 -3.37
C ASP A 132 -15.78 5.78 -3.80
N VAL A 133 -15.41 5.66 -5.08
CA VAL A 133 -14.59 4.55 -5.59
C VAL A 133 -13.14 4.73 -5.16
N ARG A 134 -12.60 3.75 -4.42
CA ARG A 134 -11.22 3.75 -3.92
C ARG A 134 -10.24 2.93 -4.78
N PHE A 135 -10.77 2.06 -5.64
CA PHE A 135 -9.99 1.13 -6.44
C PHE A 135 -10.34 1.21 -7.93
N PRO A 136 -9.94 2.28 -8.65
CA PRO A 136 -10.13 2.34 -10.08
C PRO A 136 -9.14 1.40 -10.79
N VAL A 137 -9.67 0.49 -11.60
CA VAL A 137 -8.92 -0.38 -12.52
C VAL A 137 -8.73 0.36 -13.84
N VAL A 138 -7.48 0.57 -14.24
CA VAL A 138 -7.11 1.42 -15.37
C VAL A 138 -6.51 0.58 -16.49
N LYS A 139 -7.20 0.49 -17.62
CA LYS A 139 -6.73 -0.14 -18.87
C LYS A 139 -6.34 0.95 -19.86
N LEU A 140 -5.18 1.57 -19.64
CA LEU A 140 -4.69 2.67 -20.46
C LEU A 140 -3.24 2.46 -20.92
N PRO A 141 -2.81 3.11 -22.02
CA PRO A 141 -1.42 3.13 -22.46
C PRO A 141 -0.49 3.60 -21.36
N VAL A 142 0.75 3.12 -21.40
CA VAL A 142 1.66 3.12 -20.24
C VAL A 142 1.93 4.48 -19.59
N SER A 143 1.91 5.58 -20.35
CA SER A 143 2.15 6.92 -19.80
C SER A 143 1.02 7.43 -18.90
N GLU A 144 -0.20 6.93 -19.11
CA GLU A 144 -1.40 7.51 -18.51
C GLU A 144 -1.71 7.01 -17.09
N PRO A 145 -1.51 5.72 -16.73
CA PRO A 145 -1.65 5.28 -15.35
C PRO A 145 -0.77 6.05 -14.36
N LEU A 146 0.42 6.49 -14.79
CA LEU A 146 1.30 7.30 -13.95
C LEU A 146 0.76 8.72 -13.76
N ALA A 147 0.20 9.32 -14.81
CA ALA A 147 -0.50 10.60 -14.72
C ALA A 147 -1.74 10.51 -13.82
N ILE A 148 -2.47 9.40 -13.85
CA ILE A 148 -3.60 9.14 -12.95
C ILE A 148 -3.13 8.99 -11.50
N ALA A 149 -2.10 8.19 -11.25
CA ALA A 149 -1.55 8.03 -9.90
C ALA A 149 -1.10 9.38 -9.32
N PHE A 150 -0.49 10.23 -10.15
CA PHE A 150 -0.11 11.59 -9.77
C PHE A 150 -1.32 12.48 -9.47
N ALA A 151 -2.34 12.46 -10.34
CA ALA A 151 -3.58 13.23 -10.13
C ALA A 151 -4.35 12.82 -8.85
N LEU A 152 -4.11 11.60 -8.37
CA LEU A 152 -4.78 11.01 -7.22
C LEU A 152 -3.88 10.96 -5.95
N GLU A 153 -2.67 11.54 -5.96
CA GLU A 153 -1.69 11.30 -4.88
C GLU A 153 -2.19 11.69 -3.47
N ASP A 154 -2.95 12.79 -3.39
CA ASP A 154 -3.52 13.32 -2.14
C ASP A 154 -4.93 12.76 -1.86
N ARG A 155 -5.25 11.60 -2.44
CA ARG A 155 -6.52 10.89 -2.24
C ARG A 155 -6.18 9.49 -1.76
N SER A 156 -6.95 8.97 -0.82
CA SER A 156 -6.78 7.59 -0.30
C SER A 156 -7.23 6.53 -1.33
N VAL A 157 -6.74 6.61 -2.56
CA VAL A 157 -7.22 5.88 -3.74
C VAL A 157 -6.04 5.13 -4.35
N VAL A 158 -6.27 3.88 -4.74
CA VAL A 158 -5.23 3.01 -5.30
C VAL A 158 -5.60 2.64 -6.74
N PRO A 159 -5.04 3.33 -7.74
CA PRO A 159 -5.25 2.96 -9.14
C PRO A 159 -4.53 1.65 -9.47
N LEU A 160 -5.26 0.72 -10.08
CA LEU A 160 -4.77 -0.61 -10.44
C LEU A 160 -4.60 -0.70 -11.96
N GLY A 161 -3.36 -0.70 -12.44
CA GLY A 161 -3.07 -0.83 -13.87
C GLY A 161 -3.38 -2.24 -14.40
N MET A 162 -4.08 -2.32 -15.53
CA MET A 162 -4.46 -3.57 -16.20
C MET A 162 -3.92 -3.62 -17.63
N GLY A 163 -3.29 -4.74 -18.00
CA GLY A 163 -2.83 -4.99 -19.37
C GLY A 163 -1.56 -4.22 -19.79
N THR A 164 -1.00 -3.40 -18.90
CA THR A 164 0.27 -2.71 -19.15
C THR A 164 1.43 -3.71 -19.09
N GLN A 165 2.07 -3.98 -20.23
CA GLN A 165 3.22 -4.88 -20.32
C GLN A 165 4.54 -4.24 -19.89
N ASP A 166 4.50 -2.97 -19.48
CA ASP A 166 5.70 -2.21 -19.17
C ASP A 166 6.18 -2.46 -17.74
N ASN A 167 7.49 -2.71 -17.63
CA ASN A 167 8.18 -2.96 -16.38
C ASN A 167 9.05 -1.75 -15.94
N ARG A 168 8.91 -0.58 -16.56
CA ARG A 168 9.68 0.65 -16.25
C ARG A 168 9.49 1.18 -14.84
N LEU A 169 8.42 0.78 -14.15
CA LEU A 169 8.15 1.09 -12.73
C LEU A 169 8.66 -0.03 -11.80
N ARG A 170 9.12 -1.15 -12.37
CA ARG A 170 9.58 -2.34 -11.65
C ARG A 170 11.12 -2.46 -11.64
N GLY A 171 11.82 -1.53 -12.27
CA GLY A 171 13.29 -1.51 -12.34
C GLY A 171 13.93 -0.93 -11.08
N ALA A 172 15.18 -1.33 -10.81
CA ALA A 172 16.00 -0.77 -9.73
C ALA A 172 16.22 0.74 -9.88
N ASP A 173 16.26 1.18 -11.13
CA ASP A 173 16.51 2.55 -11.53
C ASP A 173 15.26 3.43 -11.46
N SER A 174 14.09 2.89 -11.13
CA SER A 174 12.83 3.63 -11.25
C SER A 174 12.58 4.54 -10.05
N VAL A 175 12.81 5.84 -10.21
CA VAL A 175 12.37 6.86 -9.26
C VAL A 175 11.25 7.69 -9.86
N ILE A 176 10.17 7.86 -9.11
CA ILE A 176 9.01 8.65 -9.52
C ILE A 176 9.22 10.06 -8.97
N ASP A 177 9.30 11.06 -9.84
CA ASP A 177 9.27 12.45 -9.40
C ASP A 177 7.92 12.75 -8.73
N THR A 178 7.94 13.36 -7.55
CA THR A 178 6.71 13.73 -6.80
C THR A 178 6.10 15.04 -7.29
N LYS A 179 6.74 15.74 -8.23
CA LYS A 179 6.22 16.97 -8.84
C LYS A 179 5.72 16.76 -10.25
N THR A 180 6.15 15.69 -10.90
CA THR A 180 5.77 15.39 -12.28
C THR A 180 5.47 13.91 -12.42
N PRO A 181 4.54 13.50 -13.29
CA PRO A 181 4.26 12.09 -13.55
C PRO A 181 5.36 11.44 -14.40
N MET A 182 6.62 11.79 -14.15
CA MET A 182 7.78 11.33 -14.89
C MET A 182 8.61 10.38 -14.03
N ILE A 183 9.06 9.32 -14.67
CA ILE A 183 10.04 8.41 -14.07
C ILE A 183 11.42 8.98 -14.37
N VAL A 184 12.11 9.39 -13.32
CA VAL A 184 13.55 9.65 -13.37
C VAL A 184 14.25 8.31 -13.21
N LYS A 185 14.93 7.86 -14.26
CA LYS A 185 15.78 6.68 -14.16
C LYS A 185 17.08 7.03 -13.47
N ILE A 186 17.23 6.58 -12.23
CA ILE A 186 18.50 6.58 -11.51
C ILE A 186 19.29 5.36 -11.99
N GLY A 187 20.27 5.55 -12.86
CA GLY A 187 21.15 4.45 -13.25
C GLY A 187 21.95 3.93 -12.06
N LEU A 188 21.39 2.98 -11.29
CA LEU A 188 22.05 2.33 -10.17
C LEU A 188 23.20 1.47 -10.68
N LYS A 189 24.36 2.09 -10.90
CA LYS A 189 25.60 1.37 -11.14
C LYS A 189 26.15 0.96 -9.78
N MET A 190 25.92 -0.29 -9.40
CA MET A 190 26.46 -0.85 -8.17
C MET A 190 27.84 -1.46 -8.46
N PRO A 191 28.93 -0.89 -7.92
CA PRO A 191 30.27 -1.42 -8.16
C PRO A 191 30.38 -2.85 -7.65
N GLY A 192 30.86 -3.77 -8.49
CA GLY A 192 31.10 -5.16 -8.10
C GLY A 192 29.88 -6.08 -8.09
N LEU A 193 28.69 -5.61 -8.49
CA LEU A 193 27.51 -6.45 -8.68
C LEU A 193 27.18 -6.61 -10.17
N PRO A 194 26.93 -7.84 -10.65
CA PRO A 194 26.43 -8.04 -12.00
C PRO A 194 25.02 -7.43 -12.12
N LYS A 195 24.67 -6.93 -13.31
CA LYS A 195 23.40 -6.23 -13.55
C LYS A 195 22.19 -7.11 -13.19
N GLU A 196 22.32 -8.41 -13.40
CA GLU A 196 21.32 -9.44 -13.11
C GLU A 196 21.11 -9.65 -11.61
N ALA A 197 22.09 -9.29 -10.76
CA ALA A 197 21.92 -9.34 -9.31
C ALA A 197 21.27 -8.06 -8.75
N ILE A 198 21.17 -7.00 -9.56
CA ILE A 198 20.54 -5.72 -9.20
C ILE A 198 19.03 -5.83 -9.44
N GLU A 199 18.40 -6.67 -8.61
CA GLU A 199 16.94 -6.81 -8.57
C GLU A 199 16.42 -6.22 -7.26
N PRO A 200 15.80 -5.03 -7.31
CA PRO A 200 15.24 -4.39 -6.13
C PRO A 200 14.02 -5.20 -5.68
N ALA A 201 13.95 -5.52 -4.40
CA ALA A 201 12.75 -6.12 -3.81
C ALA A 201 11.95 -5.09 -2.98
N GLY A 202 12.60 -4.01 -2.57
CA GLY A 202 12.00 -2.92 -1.82
C GLY A 202 13.02 -1.81 -1.55
N GLY A 203 12.52 -0.62 -1.18
CA GLY A 203 13.37 0.52 -0.80
C GLY A 203 12.77 1.31 0.35
N ARG A 204 13.61 2.03 1.09
CA ARG A 204 13.22 2.97 2.15
C ARG A 204 14.07 4.23 2.09
N LEU A 205 13.43 5.37 2.27
CA LEU A 205 14.05 6.70 2.31
C LEU A 205 14.24 7.13 3.77
N ILE A 206 15.29 7.90 4.03
CA ILE A 206 15.45 8.66 5.29
C ILE A 206 14.56 9.91 5.22
N LEU A 207 14.00 10.36 6.35
CA LEU A 207 13.09 11.50 6.50
C LEU A 207 13.69 12.82 6.03
N ASP A 208 15.01 12.95 6.11
CA ASP A 208 15.76 14.11 5.60
C ASP A 208 15.92 14.11 4.07
N ASP A 209 15.39 13.07 3.40
CA ASP A 209 15.51 12.79 1.97
C ASP A 209 16.95 12.77 1.47
N SER A 210 17.97 12.50 2.31
CA SER A 210 19.39 12.54 1.90
C SER A 210 19.89 11.22 1.31
N ARG A 211 19.32 10.10 1.74
CA ARG A 211 19.74 8.75 1.34
C ARG A 211 18.55 7.82 1.13
N VAL A 212 18.68 6.93 0.15
CA VAL A 212 17.78 5.81 -0.11
C VAL A 212 18.50 4.51 0.20
N PHE A 213 17.85 3.64 0.95
CA PHE A 213 18.27 2.25 1.12
C PHE A 213 17.46 1.36 0.19
N VAL A 214 18.14 0.59 -0.65
CA VAL A 214 17.53 -0.32 -1.62
C VAL A 214 17.91 -1.75 -1.27
N ALA A 215 16.91 -2.60 -1.05
CA ALA A 215 17.11 -4.02 -0.81
C ALA A 215 17.33 -4.77 -2.12
N LEU A 216 18.44 -5.49 -2.18
CA LEU A 216 18.85 -6.27 -3.34
C LEU A 216 18.87 -7.75 -2.94
N GLY A 217 17.80 -8.45 -3.30
CA GLY A 217 17.57 -9.83 -2.88
C GLY A 217 18.66 -10.77 -3.35
N PRO A 218 18.86 -10.92 -4.66
CA PRO A 218 19.89 -11.81 -5.21
C PRO A 218 21.31 -11.41 -4.79
N ALA A 219 21.57 -10.10 -4.67
CA ALA A 219 22.89 -9.58 -4.31
C ALA A 219 23.22 -9.64 -2.81
N LYS A 220 22.32 -10.12 -1.94
CA LYS A 220 22.57 -10.25 -0.49
C LYS A 220 22.84 -8.92 0.23
N THR A 221 22.47 -7.83 -0.41
CA THR A 221 23.04 -6.51 -0.16
C THR A 221 21.95 -5.47 0.02
N VAL A 222 22.24 -4.43 0.80
CA VAL A 222 21.48 -3.18 0.83
C VAL A 222 22.35 -2.10 0.18
N GLY A 223 21.87 -1.54 -0.92
CA GLY A 223 22.49 -0.39 -1.57
C GLY A 223 22.10 0.89 -0.84
N VAL A 224 23.08 1.76 -0.59
CA VAL A 224 22.89 3.11 -0.07
C VAL A 224 23.09 4.06 -1.24
N VAL A 225 22.07 4.85 -1.54
CA VAL A 225 22.03 5.74 -2.71
C VAL A 225 21.88 7.16 -2.21
N ASN A 226 22.71 8.07 -2.67
CA ASN A 226 22.56 9.49 -2.38
C ASN A 226 21.44 10.07 -3.25
N THR A 227 20.59 10.91 -2.68
CA THR A 227 19.44 11.50 -3.40
C THR A 227 19.78 12.78 -4.16
N ASP A 228 20.79 13.53 -3.72
CA ASP A 228 21.24 14.77 -4.36
C ASP A 228 22.01 14.48 -5.66
N MET A 229 22.87 13.45 -5.61
CA MET A 229 23.53 12.87 -6.77
C MET A 229 23.21 11.38 -6.76
N PRO A 230 22.34 10.88 -7.67
CA PRO A 230 21.78 9.54 -7.65
C PRO A 230 22.82 8.46 -8.04
N GLU A 231 23.86 8.39 -7.23
CA GLU A 231 24.95 7.44 -7.27
C GLU A 231 24.90 6.56 -6.02
N VAL A 232 25.43 5.35 -6.15
CA VAL A 232 25.48 4.40 -5.03
C VAL A 232 26.69 4.76 -4.16
N ASP A 233 26.43 5.29 -2.97
CA ASP A 233 27.47 5.60 -1.99
C ASP A 233 28.15 4.34 -1.47
N LYS A 234 27.35 3.30 -1.18
CA LYS A 234 27.85 2.08 -0.54
C LYS A 234 26.93 0.89 -0.76
N CYS A 235 27.53 -0.29 -0.85
CA CYS A 235 26.83 -1.58 -0.81
C CYS A 235 27.14 -2.27 0.52
N LEU A 236 26.10 -2.55 1.32
CA LEU A 236 26.22 -3.22 2.61
C LEU A 236 25.83 -4.69 2.47
N LEU A 237 26.74 -5.61 2.81
CA LEU A 237 26.43 -7.04 2.81
C LEU A 237 25.64 -7.39 4.08
N VAL A 238 24.32 -7.47 3.96
CA VAL A 238 23.42 -7.52 5.13
C VAL A 238 22.93 -8.93 5.45
N GLY A 239 22.65 -9.77 4.44
CA GLY A 239 21.96 -11.02 4.67
C GLY A 239 21.89 -11.94 3.47
N GLN A 240 21.33 -13.14 3.64
CA GLN A 240 21.33 -14.15 2.56
C GLN A 240 20.35 -13.84 1.42
N ARG A 241 19.28 -13.08 1.68
CA ARG A 241 18.32 -12.65 0.66
C ARG A 241 17.44 -11.51 1.17
N VAL A 242 17.83 -10.27 0.92
CA VAL A 242 17.14 -9.10 1.50
C VAL A 242 15.95 -8.68 0.64
N TRP A 243 14.77 -8.53 1.24
CA TRP A 243 13.55 -8.17 0.51
C TRP A 243 12.98 -6.81 0.92
N GLN A 244 12.37 -6.77 2.09
CA GLN A 244 11.74 -5.58 2.62
C GLN A 244 12.60 -4.96 3.71
N LEU A 245 12.61 -3.63 3.70
CA LEU A 245 13.32 -2.80 4.65
C LEU A 245 12.34 -2.05 5.55
N ALA A 246 12.72 -1.77 6.78
CA ALA A 246 12.00 -0.86 7.65
C ALA A 246 12.98 -0.04 8.50
N LEU A 247 12.77 1.27 8.56
CA LEU A 247 13.50 2.15 9.46
C LEU A 247 12.80 2.20 10.82
N THR A 248 13.59 2.43 11.87
CA THR A 248 13.04 2.86 13.15
C THR A 248 12.44 4.27 13.06
N PRO A 249 11.49 4.64 13.94
CA PRO A 249 10.92 5.99 13.96
C PRO A 249 11.98 7.09 14.13
N ASP A 250 13.06 6.79 14.84
CA ASP A 250 14.22 7.68 15.03
C ASP A 250 15.28 7.58 13.92
N GLU A 251 15.04 6.74 12.92
CA GLU A 251 15.88 6.50 11.74
C GLU A 251 17.32 6.07 12.01
N LYS A 252 17.64 5.61 13.23
CA LYS A 252 18.99 5.16 13.57
C LYS A 252 19.28 3.75 13.09
N LEU A 253 18.25 2.89 13.02
CA LEU A 253 18.40 1.50 12.61
C LEU A 253 17.51 1.19 11.41
N LEU A 254 18.08 0.44 10.47
CA LEU A 254 17.39 -0.14 9.32
C LEU A 254 17.35 -1.66 9.48
N PHE A 255 16.15 -2.22 9.50
CA PHE A 255 15.94 -3.65 9.53
C PHE A 255 15.68 -4.20 8.13
N ALA A 256 16.26 -5.37 7.88
CA ALA A 256 16.07 -6.15 6.66
C ALA A 256 15.43 -7.50 7.03
N THR A 257 14.36 -7.86 6.31
CA THR A 257 13.54 -9.05 6.61
C THR A 257 14.35 -10.36 6.78
N ASN A 258 15.40 -10.56 5.97
CA ASN A 258 16.28 -11.73 6.05
C ASN A 258 17.75 -11.29 6.01
N GLY A 259 18.05 -10.35 6.90
CA GLY A 259 19.37 -9.78 7.07
C GLY A 259 19.56 -9.20 8.46
N ASN A 260 20.81 -8.85 8.76
CA ASN A 260 21.15 -8.19 10.01
C ASN A 260 20.64 -6.73 9.99
N PRO A 261 20.38 -6.12 11.15
CA PRO A 261 20.09 -4.69 11.17
C PRO A 261 21.32 -3.89 10.75
N VAL A 262 21.08 -2.67 10.26
CA VAL A 262 22.11 -1.73 9.83
C VAL A 262 21.98 -0.45 10.65
N ASP A 263 23.09 0.01 11.20
CA ASP A 263 23.19 1.34 11.78
C ASP A 263 23.31 2.39 10.67
N VAL A 264 22.34 3.30 10.63
CA VAL A 264 22.16 4.29 9.55
C VAL A 264 23.20 5.41 9.64
N GLY A 265 23.67 5.74 10.84
CA GLY A 265 24.68 6.79 11.05
C GLY A 265 26.07 6.37 10.56
N SER A 266 26.52 5.18 10.93
CA SER A 266 27.84 4.65 10.58
C SER A 266 27.86 3.83 9.28
N LEU A 267 26.69 3.49 8.73
CA LEU A 267 26.53 2.59 7.58
C LEU A 267 27.25 1.26 7.79
N LYS A 268 27.01 0.66 8.97
CA LYS A 268 27.58 -0.62 9.36
C LYS A 268 26.48 -1.60 9.74
N VAL A 269 26.71 -2.86 9.40
CA VAL A 269 25.85 -3.96 9.82
C VAL A 269 26.10 -4.20 11.30
N VAL A 270 25.04 -4.19 12.11
CA VAL A 270 25.11 -4.47 13.55
C VAL A 270 24.90 -5.96 13.83
N GLU A 271 24.79 -6.31 15.11
CA GLU A 271 24.67 -7.69 15.55
C GLU A 271 23.42 -8.38 15.00
N ARG A 272 23.57 -9.66 14.69
CA ARG A 272 22.54 -10.49 14.08
C ARG A 272 21.40 -10.74 15.06
N ILE A 273 20.18 -10.49 14.59
CA ILE A 273 18.96 -10.93 15.26
C ILE A 273 18.53 -12.26 14.65
N SER A 274 18.41 -13.29 15.48
CA SER A 274 17.92 -14.59 15.04
C SER A 274 16.43 -14.52 14.75
N VAL A 275 16.06 -14.80 13.50
CA VAL A 275 14.68 -14.90 13.03
C VAL A 275 14.38 -16.33 12.58
N GLY A 276 13.09 -16.65 12.45
CA GLY A 276 12.62 -17.95 11.98
C GLY A 276 13.00 -18.25 10.52
N ARG A 277 12.46 -19.35 9.98
CA ARG A 277 12.70 -19.75 8.60
C ARG A 277 11.92 -18.86 7.63
N VAL A 278 12.60 -18.34 6.62
CA VAL A 278 12.02 -17.60 5.47
C VAL A 278 11.04 -16.48 5.89
N PRO A 279 11.49 -15.49 6.68
CA PRO A 279 10.67 -14.32 6.95
C PRO A 279 10.38 -13.57 5.64
N TRP A 280 9.16 -13.03 5.50
CA TRP A 280 8.68 -12.36 4.28
C TRP A 280 8.58 -10.84 4.39
N GLY A 281 8.41 -10.30 5.59
CA GLY A 281 8.36 -8.86 5.82
C GLY A 281 8.94 -8.45 7.17
N VAL A 282 9.14 -7.15 7.31
CA VAL A 282 9.54 -6.49 8.55
C VAL A 282 8.73 -5.23 8.72
N ALA A 283 8.24 -5.01 9.94
CA ALA A 283 7.57 -3.81 10.36
C ALA A 283 8.18 -3.35 11.69
N VAL A 284 8.31 -2.05 11.86
CA VAL A 284 8.74 -1.45 13.13
C VAL A 284 7.53 -0.72 13.70
N ALA A 285 7.28 -0.90 15.00
CA ALA A 285 6.19 -0.23 15.67
C ALA A 285 6.45 1.30 15.72
N PRO A 286 5.41 2.13 15.54
CA PRO A 286 5.50 3.54 15.91
C PRO A 286 5.70 3.66 17.43
N GLU A 287 6.28 4.77 17.88
CA GLU A 287 6.35 5.09 19.32
C GLU A 287 4.97 5.35 19.93
#